data_AF-A0A1Q7ZVB7-F1
#
_entry.id   AF-A0A1Q7ZVB7-F1
#
_cell.length_a   1.000
_cell.length_b   1.000
_cell.length_c   1.000
_cell.angle_alpha   90.00
_cell.angle_beta   90.00
_cell.angle_gamma   90.00
#
_symmetry.space_group_name_H-M   'P 1'
#
loop_
_entity.id
_entity.type
_entity.pdbx_description
1 polymer ?
#
loop_
_entity_poly.entity_id
_entity_poly.type
_entity_poly.pdbx_seq_one_letter_code
_entity_poly.pdbx_strand_id
1 'polypeptide(L)'
;QMRRNLFAHSILPQTPFFLLALPDRLYLWKDGASSTTAAPPDYEIDSLPFFAPYLMDTNLSLDDLSESSLELIIKSWLNDIINADLTEQSAASHEKWLFDSGLYRVIENGSVKSEFSS
;
A
#
# COMPACT_ATOMS: atom_id res chain seq x y z
N GLN A 1 -14.79 6.59 8.70
CA GLN A 1 -15.12 5.60 9.75
C GLN A 1 -14.37 4.28 9.61
N MET A 2 -13.87 3.90 8.43
CA MET A 2 -13.18 2.63 8.16
C MET A 2 -11.94 2.41 9.03
N ARG A 3 -11.18 3.49 9.28
CA ARG A 3 -10.01 3.45 10.16
C ARG A 3 -10.42 2.89 11.55
N ARG A 4 -11.24 3.61 12.31
CA ARG A 4 -11.69 3.25 13.68
C ARG A 4 -12.08 1.78 13.90
N ASN A 5 -12.72 1.12 12.94
CA ASN A 5 -13.16 -0.27 13.10
C ASN A 5 -12.00 -1.29 13.00
N LEU A 6 -10.96 -1.02 12.19
CA LEU A 6 -9.72 -1.81 12.21
C LEU A 6 -8.93 -1.60 13.52
N PHE A 7 -8.93 -0.38 14.08
CA PHE A 7 -8.10 -0.04 15.25
C PHE A 7 -8.68 -0.39 16.61
N ALA A 8 -9.95 -0.82 16.69
CA ALA A 8 -10.54 -1.25 17.95
C ALA A 8 -9.86 -2.52 18.52
N HIS A 9 -9.10 -3.26 17.70
CA HIS A 9 -8.54 -4.56 18.06
C HIS A 9 -7.00 -4.67 17.90
N SER A 10 -6.28 -3.60 17.53
CA SER A 10 -4.85 -3.69 17.21
C SER A 10 -4.06 -2.46 17.67
N ILE A 11 -3.00 -2.66 18.44
CA ILE A 11 -2.02 -1.62 18.78
C ILE A 11 -1.13 -1.45 17.55
N LEU A 12 -1.34 -0.41 16.76
CA LEU A 12 -0.42 -0.11 15.66
C LEU A 12 0.96 0.27 16.21
N PRO A 13 2.05 -0.24 15.62
CA PRO A 13 3.37 0.30 15.89
C PRO A 13 3.41 1.79 15.48
N GLN A 14 4.18 2.58 16.23
CA GLN A 14 4.49 3.96 15.82
C GLN A 14 5.39 3.90 14.59
N THR A 15 4.78 3.94 13.40
CA THR A 15 5.46 3.88 12.10
C THR A 15 5.34 5.23 11.38
N PRO A 16 6.37 5.70 10.64
CA PRO A 16 6.28 6.94 9.87
C PRO A 16 5.22 6.89 8.76
N PHE A 17 4.90 5.70 8.25
CA PHE A 17 3.91 5.48 7.20
C PHE A 17 2.98 4.32 7.55
N PHE A 18 1.68 4.51 7.30
CA PHE A 18 0.69 3.43 7.34
C PHE A 18 -0.05 3.41 6.00
N LEU A 19 -0.01 2.27 5.31
CA LEU A 19 -0.69 2.05 4.03
C LEU A 19 -1.77 0.98 4.21
N LEU A 20 -3.02 1.34 3.93
CA LEU A 20 -4.11 0.38 3.79
C LEU A 20 -4.31 0.11 2.29
N ALA A 21 -4.14 -1.14 1.89
CA ALA A 21 -4.35 -1.58 0.52
C ALA A 21 -5.63 -2.42 0.41
N LEU A 22 -6.56 -1.96 -0.41
CA LEU A 22 -7.78 -2.65 -0.83
C LEU A 22 -7.69 -3.00 -2.31
N PRO A 23 -8.54 -3.91 -2.84
CA PRO A 23 -8.52 -4.26 -4.25
C PRO A 23 -8.60 -3.05 -5.19
N ASP A 24 -9.40 -2.04 -4.87
CA ASP A 24 -9.69 -0.86 -5.73
C ASP A 24 -9.04 0.45 -5.25
N ARG A 25 -8.50 0.50 -4.03
CA ARG A 25 -7.97 1.71 -3.41
C ARG A 25 -6.77 1.47 -2.51
N LEU A 26 -5.84 2.42 -2.55
CA LEU A 26 -4.75 2.55 -1.60
C LEU A 26 -4.94 3.82 -0.78
N TYR A 27 -4.76 3.72 0.54
CA TYR A 27 -4.84 4.84 1.46
C TYR A 27 -3.57 4.97 2.29
N LEU A 28 -2.86 6.09 2.17
CA LEU A 28 -1.63 6.35 2.90
C LEU A 28 -1.85 7.42 3.97
N TRP A 29 -1.34 7.15 5.18
CA TRP A 29 -1.16 8.15 6.24
C TRP A 29 0.33 8.35 6.51
N LYS A 30 0.75 9.61 6.64
CA LYS A 30 2.10 10.04 7.02
C LYS A 30 2.13 10.49 8.50
N ASP A 31 3.34 10.56 9.05
CA ASP A 31 3.62 11.12 10.39
C ASP A 31 2.98 10.38 11.57
N GLY A 32 2.89 9.05 11.44
CA GLY A 32 2.60 8.14 12.53
C GLY A 32 1.26 8.34 13.23
N ALA A 33 0.98 7.45 14.16
CA ALA A 33 -0.30 7.31 14.84
C ALA A 33 -0.61 8.45 15.84
N SER A 34 0.00 9.64 15.68
CA SER A 34 -0.24 10.81 16.52
C SER A 34 -1.48 11.60 16.09
N SER A 35 -1.87 11.52 14.81
CA SER A 35 -3.13 12.09 14.35
C SER A 35 -4.27 11.12 14.67
N THR A 36 -5.14 11.56 15.58
CA THR A 36 -6.40 10.93 16.02
C THR A 36 -6.99 9.92 15.02
N THR A 37 -7.53 8.81 15.52
CA THR A 37 -8.19 7.69 14.80
C THR A 37 -9.29 8.08 13.78
N ALA A 38 -9.58 9.38 13.63
CA ALA A 38 -10.54 9.97 12.72
C ALA A 38 -9.92 10.78 11.56
N ALA A 39 -8.58 10.94 11.49
CA ALA A 39 -7.96 11.71 10.41
C ALA A 39 -8.13 11.03 9.05
N PRO A 40 -8.50 11.77 7.98
CA PRO A 40 -8.51 11.25 6.62
C PRO A 40 -7.09 10.84 6.18
N PRO A 41 -6.96 9.99 5.16
CA PRO A 41 -5.66 9.67 4.57
C PRO A 41 -5.05 10.90 3.89
N ASP A 42 -3.72 10.98 3.89
CA ASP A 42 -2.97 12.03 3.18
C ASP A 42 -2.99 11.78 1.66
N TYR A 43 -3.07 10.51 1.26
CA TYR A 43 -3.20 10.11 -0.14
C TYR A 43 -4.27 9.03 -0.29
N GLU A 44 -5.10 9.19 -1.32
CA GLU A 44 -6.06 8.20 -1.79
C GLU A 44 -5.75 7.93 -3.27
N ILE A 45 -5.40 6.68 -3.59
CA ILE A 45 -4.90 6.30 -4.91
C ILE A 45 -5.77 5.17 -5.47
N ASP A 46 -6.05 5.22 -6.77
CA ASP A 46 -6.58 4.07 -7.51
C ASP A 46 -5.52 2.96 -7.55
N SER A 47 -5.86 1.77 -7.05
CA SER A 47 -4.95 0.63 -7.02
C SER A 47 -4.79 -0.04 -8.38
N LEU A 48 -5.75 0.14 -9.30
CA LEU A 48 -5.82 -0.60 -10.55
C LEU A 48 -4.53 -0.51 -11.38
N PRO A 49 -3.89 0.65 -11.57
CA PRO A 49 -2.63 0.73 -12.31
C PRO A 49 -1.50 -0.12 -11.71
N PHE A 50 -1.52 -0.33 -10.39
CA PHE A 50 -0.50 -1.10 -9.69
C PHE A 50 -0.82 -2.59 -9.67
N PHE A 51 -2.09 -2.97 -9.59
CA PHE A 51 -2.49 -4.36 -9.44
C PHE A 51 -2.75 -5.06 -10.79
N ALA A 52 -3.16 -4.32 -11.82
CA ALA A 52 -3.44 -4.86 -13.15
C ALA A 52 -2.28 -5.68 -13.76
N PRO A 53 -1.00 -5.29 -13.62
CA PRO A 53 0.12 -6.10 -14.13
C PRO A 53 0.16 -7.53 -13.58
N TYR A 54 -0.29 -7.75 -12.34
CA TYR A 54 -0.32 -9.07 -11.70
C TYR A 54 -1.57 -9.89 -12.06
N LEU A 55 -2.54 -9.27 -12.75
CA LEU A 55 -3.79 -9.90 -13.17
C LEU A 55 -3.81 -10.26 -14.66
N MET A 56 -2.93 -9.67 -15.48
CA MET A 56 -2.97 -9.77 -16.95
C MET A 56 -2.99 -11.21 -17.49
N ASP A 57 -2.31 -12.15 -16.83
CA ASP A 57 -2.24 -13.56 -17.25
C ASP A 57 -3.18 -14.46 -16.45
N THR A 58 -4.14 -13.87 -15.74
CA THR A 58 -5.12 -14.59 -14.90
C THR A 58 -6.54 -14.32 -15.41
N ASN A 59 -7.47 -15.23 -15.12
CA ASN A 59 -8.90 -14.99 -15.32
C ASN A 59 -9.53 -14.18 -14.17
N LEU A 60 -8.72 -13.55 -13.32
CA LEU A 60 -9.20 -12.85 -12.13
C LEU A 60 -9.41 -11.36 -12.43
N SER A 61 -10.51 -10.82 -11.91
CA SER A 61 -10.72 -9.38 -11.80
C SER A 61 -10.47 -8.91 -10.36
N LEU A 62 -10.38 -7.60 -10.13
CA LEU A 62 -10.27 -7.04 -8.77
C LEU A 62 -11.44 -7.45 -7.87
N ASP A 63 -12.63 -7.66 -8.44
CA ASP A 63 -13.84 -8.05 -7.72
C ASP A 63 -13.82 -9.53 -7.28
N ASP A 64 -13.00 -10.35 -7.94
CA ASP A 64 -12.89 -11.80 -7.69
C ASP A 64 -11.71 -12.17 -6.77
N LEU A 65 -10.98 -11.17 -6.26
CA LEU A 65 -9.79 -11.42 -5.46
C LEU A 65 -10.14 -11.98 -4.09
N SER A 66 -9.67 -13.20 -3.83
CA SER A 66 -9.61 -13.72 -2.47
C SER A 66 -8.60 -12.93 -1.62
N GLU A 67 -8.73 -12.99 -0.30
CA GLU A 67 -7.81 -12.33 0.63
C GLU A 67 -6.36 -12.74 0.39
N SER A 68 -6.10 -14.04 0.19
CA SER A 68 -4.76 -14.55 -0.08
C SER A 68 -4.21 -14.12 -1.45
N SER A 69 -5.07 -14.01 -2.47
CA SER A 69 -4.70 -13.47 -3.77
C SER A 69 -4.32 -12.00 -3.68
N LEU A 70 -5.12 -11.20 -2.97
CA LEU A 70 -4.84 -9.78 -2.75
C LEU A 70 -3.53 -9.60 -1.97
N GLU A 71 -3.33 -10.37 -0.90
CA GLU A 71 -2.10 -10.33 -0.12
C GLU A 71 -0.87 -10.65 -0.98
N LEU A 72 -0.95 -11.67 -1.86
CA LEU A 72 0.13 -12.02 -2.78
C LEU A 72 0.42 -10.88 -3.77
N ILE A 73 -0.61 -10.26 -4.35
CA ILE A 73 -0.46 -9.13 -5.28
C ILE A 73 0.23 -7.96 -4.58
N ILE A 74 -0.23 -7.59 -3.38
CA ILE A 74 0.36 -6.49 -2.60
C ILE A 74 1.84 -6.79 -2.28
N LYS A 75 2.17 -8.03 -1.90
CA LYS A 75 3.56 -8.42 -1.63
C LYS A 75 4.42 -8.32 -2.89
N SER A 76 3.94 -8.82 -4.02
CA SER A 76 4.66 -8.73 -5.30
C SER A 76 4.89 -7.27 -5.69
N TRP A 77 3.85 -6.44 -5.61
CA TRP A 77 3.92 -5.01 -5.86
C TRP A 77 4.92 -4.27 -4.97
N LEU A 78 4.90 -4.52 -3.67
CA LEU A 78 5.87 -3.90 -2.75
C LEU A 78 7.30 -4.36 -3.05
N ASN A 79 7.51 -5.64 -3.36
CA ASN A 79 8.83 -6.13 -3.75
C ASN A 79 9.31 -5.48 -5.05
N ASP A 80 8.43 -5.31 -6.03
CA ASP A 80 8.80 -4.65 -7.29
C ASP A 80 9.18 -3.18 -7.05
N ILE A 81 8.44 -2.45 -6.20
CA ILE A 81 8.83 -1.08 -5.82
C ILE A 81 10.19 -1.06 -5.13
N ILE A 82 10.42 -1.95 -4.15
CA ILE A 82 11.67 -1.99 -3.38
C ILE A 82 12.89 -2.25 -4.27
N ASN A 83 12.72 -3.07 -5.31
CA ASN A 83 13.80 -3.49 -6.22
C ASN A 83 13.88 -2.63 -7.49
N ALA A 84 12.93 -1.72 -7.73
CA ALA A 84 12.93 -0.87 -8.89
C ALA A 84 13.98 0.25 -8.74
N ASP A 85 14.58 0.65 -9.85
CA ASP A 85 15.42 1.85 -9.94
C ASP A 85 14.55 3.03 -10.41
N LEU A 86 13.50 3.34 -9.65
CA LEU A 86 12.59 4.43 -9.97
C LEU A 86 13.24 5.77 -9.61
N THR A 87 13.13 6.72 -10.53
CA THR A 87 13.49 8.12 -10.31
C THR A 87 12.26 8.99 -10.50
N GLU A 88 12.22 10.14 -9.86
CA GLU A 88 11.10 11.09 -10.02
C GLU A 88 10.87 11.51 -11.48
N GLN A 89 11.94 11.47 -12.31
CA GLN A 89 11.88 11.78 -13.74
C GLN A 89 11.36 10.62 -14.60
N SER A 90 11.60 9.37 -14.19
CA SER A 90 11.16 8.17 -14.92
C SER A 90 9.81 7.63 -14.45
N ALA A 91 9.34 8.06 -13.27
CA ALA A 91 8.09 7.62 -12.66
C ALA A 91 6.87 7.99 -13.53
N ALA A 92 6.00 7.00 -13.74
CA ALA A 92 4.71 7.22 -14.38
C ALA A 92 3.86 8.20 -13.55
N SER A 93 2.90 8.86 -14.19
CA SER A 93 2.05 9.84 -13.49
C SER A 93 1.31 9.26 -12.29
N HIS A 94 0.91 7.98 -12.35
CA HIS A 94 0.26 7.32 -11.23
C HIS A 94 1.24 6.94 -10.10
N GLU A 95 2.56 6.92 -10.33
CA GLU A 95 3.58 6.58 -9.33
C GLU A 95 4.13 7.79 -8.57
N LYS A 96 3.86 9.03 -9.03
CA LYS A 96 4.41 10.25 -8.43
C LYS A 96 4.16 10.37 -6.93
N TRP A 97 3.02 9.87 -6.44
CA TRP A 97 2.70 9.89 -5.00
C TRP A 97 3.73 9.13 -4.14
N LEU A 98 4.41 8.12 -4.68
CA LEU A 98 5.46 7.38 -3.96
C LEU A 98 6.64 8.30 -3.61
N PHE A 99 6.95 9.26 -4.47
CA PHE A 99 7.99 10.28 -4.26
C PHE A 99 7.47 11.44 -3.42
N ASP A 100 6.30 12.00 -3.79
CA ASP A 100 5.70 13.15 -3.09
C ASP A 100 5.40 12.85 -1.62
N SER A 101 5.02 11.61 -1.32
CA SER A 101 4.79 11.14 0.05
C SER A 101 6.08 10.93 0.82
N GLY A 102 7.19 10.69 0.13
CA GLY A 102 8.46 10.24 0.70
C GLY A 102 8.51 8.74 1.00
N LEU A 103 7.45 7.98 0.67
CA LEU A 103 7.39 6.54 0.95
C LEU A 103 8.52 5.78 0.23
N TYR A 104 8.73 6.05 -1.07
CA TYR A 104 9.72 5.35 -1.87
C TYR A 104 11.13 5.41 -1.24
N ARG A 105 11.54 6.60 -0.80
CA ARG A 105 12.84 6.83 -0.16
C ARG A 105 13.04 6.08 1.16
N VAL A 106 11.96 5.75 1.86
CA VAL A 106 12.03 5.03 3.14
C VAL A 106 12.02 3.51 2.94
N ILE A 107 11.43 3.04 1.85
CA ILE A 107 11.33 1.59 1.55
C ILE A 107 12.37 1.13 0.53
N GLU A 108 13.05 2.02 -0.19
CA GLU A 108 14.14 1.64 -1.10
C GLU A 108 15.18 0.79 -0.35
N ASN A 109 15.60 -0.32 -0.95
CA ASN A 109 16.48 -1.32 -0.32
C ASN A 109 15.90 -1.99 0.95
N GLY A 110 14.59 -1.90 1.17
CA GLY A 110 13.86 -2.54 2.25
C GLY A 110 13.59 -4.03 2.01
N SER A 111 12.64 -4.58 2.79
CA SER A 111 12.14 -5.95 2.59
C SER A 111 10.70 -6.05 3.05
N VAL A 112 9.91 -6.92 2.39
CA VAL A 112 8.53 -7.21 2.78
C VAL A 112 8.52 -8.36 3.78
N LYS A 113 7.90 -8.15 4.95
CA LYS A 113 7.67 -9.19 5.96
C LYS A 113 6.17 -9.37 6.18
N SER A 114 5.75 -10.62 6.35
CA SER A 114 4.37 -10.98 6.70
C SER A 114 4.34 -11.40 8.15
N GLU A 115 3.52 -10.74 8.96
CA GLU A 115 3.23 -11.18 10.32
C GLU A 115 1.90 -11.93 10.30
N PHE A 116 1.96 -13.26 10.40
CA PHE A 116 0.77 -14.05 10.66
C PHE A 116 0.41 -13.90 12.14
N SER A 117 -0.73 -13.30 12.43
CA SER A 117 -1.32 -13.42 13.77
C SER A 117 -1.78 -14.87 13.94
N SER A 118 -1.00 -15.66 14.67
CA SER A 118 -1.36 -17.02 15.09
C SER A 118 -2.34 -17.00 16.26
#